data_AF-A0A3S0GZS9-F1
#
_entry.id   AF-A0A3S0GZS9-F1
#
_cell.length_a   1.000
_cell.length_b   1.000
_cell.length_c   1.000
_cell.angle_alpha   90.00
_cell.angle_beta   90.00
_cell.angle_gamma   90.00
#
_symmetry.space_group_name_H-M   'P 1'
#
loop_
_entity.id
_entity.type
_entity.pdbx_description
1 polymer ?
#
loop_
_entity_poly.entity_id
_entity_poly.type
_entity_poly.pdbx_seq_one_letter_code
_entity_poly.pdbx_strand_id
1 'polypeptide(L)'
;KWLVHKDAVEGVDYDLAELTHVWTETNDQDRRIVEENALGILSPAYEPGPYSELHEGGVIQFVEWYASFIGPRLAEGGRPALRSVA
;
A
#
# COMPACT_ATOMS: atom_id res chain seq x y z
N LYS A 1 -11.68 2.49 -8.79
CA LYS A 1 -12.87 3.34 -8.99
C LYS A 1 -12.62 4.65 -8.27
N TRP A 2 -12.73 5.78 -8.97
CA TRP A 2 -12.53 7.11 -8.39
C TRP A 2 -13.88 7.57 -7.84
N LEU A 3 -13.87 8.12 -6.64
CA LEU A 3 -15.08 8.59 -5.98
C LEU A 3 -15.26 10.07 -6.29
N VAL A 4 -16.41 10.40 -6.88
CA VAL A 4 -16.84 11.78 -7.15
C VAL A 4 -18.13 12.05 -6.37
N HIS A 5 -18.52 13.32 -6.27
CA HIS A 5 -19.81 13.66 -5.67
C HIS A 5 -20.95 13.00 -6.47
N LYS A 6 -21.97 12.50 -5.78
CA LYS A 6 -23.07 11.72 -6.38
C LYS A 6 -23.84 12.44 -7.49
N ASP A 7 -23.84 13.77 -7.46
CA ASP A 7 -24.57 14.64 -8.39
C ASP A 7 -23.65 15.26 -9.47
N ALA A 8 -22.35 14.94 -9.48
CA ALA A 8 -21.41 15.46 -10.47
C ALA A 8 -21.59 14.76 -11.83
N VAL A 9 -21.57 15.54 -12.91
CA VAL A 9 -21.80 15.08 -14.27
C VAL A 9 -20.50 15.14 -15.08
N GLU A 10 -20.08 14.00 -15.64
CA GLU A 10 -18.91 13.92 -16.54
C GLU A 10 -19.11 14.80 -17.78
N GLY A 11 -18.05 15.49 -18.21
CA GLY A 11 -18.07 16.46 -19.31
C GLY A 11 -18.66 17.83 -18.93
N VAL A 12 -19.15 18.00 -17.70
CA VAL A 12 -19.61 19.28 -17.15
C VAL A 12 -18.79 19.65 -15.91
N ASP A 13 -18.83 18.80 -14.88
CA ASP A 13 -18.17 19.05 -13.59
C ASP A 13 -16.77 18.44 -13.50
N TYR A 14 -16.49 17.42 -14.33
CA TYR A 14 -15.18 16.80 -14.42
C TYR A 14 -14.96 16.13 -15.78
N ASP A 15 -13.69 16.06 -16.20
CA ASP A 15 -13.22 15.17 -17.25
C ASP A 15 -12.54 13.95 -16.61
N LEU A 16 -12.86 12.73 -17.08
CA LEU A 16 -12.35 11.51 -16.47
C LEU A 16 -10.84 11.34 -16.69
N ALA A 17 -10.31 11.74 -17.85
CA ALA A 17 -8.88 11.62 -18.13
C ALA A 17 -8.09 12.56 -17.22
N GLU A 18 -8.51 13.82 -17.09
CA GLU A 18 -7.89 14.79 -16.19
C GLU A 18 -8.01 14.36 -14.72
N LEU A 19 -9.18 13.90 -14.28
CA LEU A 19 -9.44 13.44 -12.91
C LEU A 19 -8.49 12.32 -12.48
N THR A 20 -8.18 11.42 -13.41
CA THR A 20 -7.41 10.20 -13.10
C THR A 20 -5.94 10.28 -13.50
N HIS A 21 -5.55 11.26 -14.31
CA HIS A 21 -4.24 11.35 -14.93
C HIS A 21 -3.10 11.23 -13.91
N VAL A 22 -3.08 12.11 -12.90
CA VAL A 22 -1.97 12.15 -11.94
C VAL A 22 -1.81 10.82 -11.20
N TRP A 23 -2.90 10.25 -10.68
CA TRP A 23 -2.85 8.97 -9.98
C TRP A 23 -2.50 7.81 -10.91
N THR A 24 -2.88 7.88 -12.19
CA THR A 24 -2.48 6.85 -13.16
C THR A 24 -0.97 6.86 -13.36
N GLU A 25 -0.38 8.04 -13.54
CA GLU A 25 1.06 8.19 -13.72
C GLU A 25 1.83 7.85 -12.44
N THR A 26 1.40 8.35 -11.28
CA THR A 26 2.11 8.08 -10.02
C THR A 26 2.01 6.63 -9.61
N ASN A 27 0.88 5.95 -9.85
CA ASN A 27 0.76 4.51 -9.58
C ASN A 27 1.70 3.68 -10.47
N ASP A 28 1.94 4.09 -11.72
CA ASP A 28 2.93 3.41 -12.57
C ASP A 28 4.36 3.63 -12.04
N GLN A 29 4.67 4.84 -11.58
CA GLN A 29 5.96 5.14 -10.95
C GLN A 29 6.18 4.30 -9.69
N ASP A 30 5.19 4.26 -8.79
CA ASP A 30 5.23 3.45 -7.57
C ASP A 30 5.38 1.95 -7.89
N ARG A 31 4.65 1.44 -8.90
CA ARG A 31 4.76 0.05 -9.35
C ARG A 31 6.20 -0.31 -9.70
N ARG A 32 6.87 0.52 -10.51
CA ARG A 32 8.25 0.24 -10.94
C ARG A 32 9.21 0.18 -9.75
N ILE A 33 9.09 1.13 -8.81
CA ILE A 33 9.89 1.15 -7.58
C ILE A 33 9.66 -0.12 -6.75
N VAL A 34 8.40 -0.53 -6.58
CA VAL A 34 8.05 -1.73 -5.81
C VAL A 34 8.53 -3.01 -6.50
N GLU A 35 8.40 -3.11 -7.82
CA GLU A 35 8.89 -4.25 -8.60
C GLU A 35 10.42 -4.38 -8.51
N GLU A 36 11.16 -3.28 -8.68
CA GLU A 36 12.62 -3.26 -8.54
C GLU A 36 13.06 -3.61 -7.11
N ASN A 37 12.38 -3.07 -6.09
CA ASN A 37 12.65 -3.40 -4.70
C ASN A 37 12.41 -4.90 -4.41
N ALA A 38 11.31 -5.46 -4.92
CA ALA A 38 11.00 -6.88 -4.76
C ALA A 38 12.05 -7.78 -5.45
N LEU A 39 12.51 -7.40 -6.64
CA LEU A 39 13.61 -8.09 -7.33
C LEU A 39 14.88 -8.10 -6.48
N GLY A 40 15.24 -6.98 -5.85
CA GLY A 40 16.39 -6.89 -4.96
C GLY A 40 16.26 -7.79 -3.73
N ILE A 41 15.08 -7.80 -3.09
CA ILE A 41 14.78 -8.62 -1.90
C ILE A 41 14.90 -10.12 -2.18
N LEU A 42 14.64 -10.58 -3.42
CA LEU A 42 14.78 -11.99 -3.79
C LEU A 42 16.23 -12.48 -3.86
N SER A 43 17.22 -11.58 -3.81
CA SER A 43 18.63 -11.96 -3.75
C SER A 43 18.97 -12.61 -2.40
N PRO A 44 19.74 -13.71 -2.37
CA PRO A 44 20.21 -14.30 -1.11
C PRO A 44 21.19 -13.40 -0.35
N ALA A 45 21.70 -12.35 -0.98
CA ALA A 45 22.59 -11.36 -0.35
C ALA A 45 21.81 -10.19 0.28
N TYR A 46 20.48 -10.13 0.14
CA TYR A 46 19.68 -9.10 0.78
C TYR A 46 19.70 -9.27 2.31
N GLU A 47 19.96 -8.17 3.00
CA GLU A 47 19.77 -8.04 4.45
C GLU A 47 18.92 -6.80 4.72
N PRO A 48 17.95 -6.84 5.66
CA PRO A 48 17.16 -5.67 6.01
C PRO A 48 18.03 -4.52 6.55
N GLY A 49 17.91 -3.34 5.93
CA GLY A 49 18.55 -2.11 6.42
C GLY A 49 17.73 -1.40 7.48
N PRO A 50 18.32 -0.42 8.20
CA PRO A 50 17.58 0.43 9.11
C PRO A 50 16.66 1.40 8.36
N TYR A 51 15.45 1.59 8.88
CA TYR A 51 14.57 2.66 8.42
C TYR A 51 15.04 4.03 8.91
N SER A 52 14.77 5.07 8.13
CA SER A 52 14.94 6.46 8.51
C SER A 52 13.85 6.91 9.50
N GLU A 53 14.25 7.31 10.71
CA GLU A 53 13.31 7.81 11.72
C GLU A 53 12.61 9.11 11.30
N LEU A 54 13.24 9.90 10.42
CA LEU A 54 12.69 11.18 9.95
C LEU A 54 11.67 11.01 8.82
N HIS A 55 11.89 10.04 7.93
CA HIS A 55 11.10 9.91 6.69
C HIS A 55 10.23 8.66 6.64
N GLU A 56 10.55 7.60 7.39
CA GLU A 56 9.92 6.27 7.26
C GLU A 56 9.13 5.85 8.50
N GLY A 57 8.73 6.82 9.35
CA GLY A 57 7.90 6.54 10.54
C GLY A 57 6.60 5.79 10.23
N GLY A 58 5.98 6.03 9.07
CA GLY A 58 4.81 5.28 8.61
C GLY A 58 5.12 3.82 8.25
N VAL A 59 6.30 3.54 7.69
CA VAL A 59 6.73 2.17 7.35
C VAL A 59 7.02 1.40 8.63
N ILE A 60 7.72 2.02 9.58
CA ILE A 60 7.99 1.45 10.91
C ILE A 60 6.68 1.05 11.59
N GLN A 61 5.74 2.00 11.69
CA GLN A 61 4.44 1.76 12.34
C GLN A 61 3.62 0.66 11.64
N PHE A 62 3.66 0.60 10.31
CA PHE A 62 2.97 -0.45 9.55
C PHE A 62 3.56 -1.84 9.81
N VAL A 63 4.89 -1.98 9.79
CA VAL A 63 5.56 -3.26 10.04
C VAL A 63 5.35 -3.72 11.49
N GLU A 64 5.42 -2.80 12.46
CA GLU A 64 5.12 -3.08 13.86
C GLU A 64 3.69 -3.56 14.05
N TRP A 65 2.71 -2.89 13.42
CA TRP A 65 1.31 -3.33 13.42
C TRP A 65 1.18 -4.74 12.84
N TYR A 66 1.78 -5.00 11.67
CA TYR A 66 1.69 -6.30 11.00
C TYR A 66 2.25 -7.41 11.89
N ALA A 67 3.47 -7.25 12.41
CA ALA A 67 4.13 -8.23 13.25
C ALA A 67 3.33 -8.51 14.53
N SER A 68 2.86 -7.45 15.21
CA SER A 68 2.04 -7.56 16.42
C SER A 68 0.67 -8.19 16.14
N PHE A 69 0.10 -7.94 14.96
CA PHE A 69 -1.16 -8.53 14.54
C PHE A 69 -0.99 -10.02 14.22
N ILE A 70 0.02 -10.40 13.45
CA ILE A 70 0.17 -11.76 12.93
C ILE A 70 0.80 -12.73 13.93
N GLY A 71 1.73 -12.28 14.78
CA GLY A 71 2.48 -13.13 15.71
C GLY A 71 1.61 -14.03 16.59
N PRO A 72 0.64 -13.48 17.35
CA PRO A 72 -0.27 -14.28 18.18
C PRO A 72 -1.12 -15.27 17.36
N ARG A 73 -1.51 -14.87 16.14
CA ARG A 73 -2.37 -15.66 15.25
C ARG A 73 -1.67 -16.90 14.70
N LEU A 74 -0.35 -16.81 14.52
CA LEU A 74 0.48 -17.96 14.15
C LEU A 74 0.72 -18.91 15.33
N ALA A 75 0.76 -18.39 16.56
CA ALA A 75 1.01 -19.16 17.77
C ALA A 75 -0.23 -19.93 18.27
N GLU A 76 -1.43 -19.34 18.16
CA GLU A 76 -2.63 -19.87 18.80
C GLU A 76 -3.40 -20.91 17.95
N GLY A 77 -2.97 -21.20 16.72
CA GLY A 77 -3.57 -22.22 15.84
C GLY A 77 -5.04 -21.99 15.43
N GLY A 78 -5.71 -21.00 16.01
CA GLY A 78 -7.08 -20.60 15.71
C GLY A 78 -7.11 -19.61 14.56
N ARG A 79 -8.03 -19.82 13.60
CA ARG A 79 -8.34 -18.80 12.60
C ARG A 79 -8.85 -17.55 13.31
N PRO A 80 -8.14 -16.42 13.25
CA PRO A 80 -8.64 -15.17 13.79
C PRO A 80 -9.86 -14.76 12.97
N ALA A 81 -10.88 -14.20 13.63
CA ALA A 81 -11.97 -13.57 12.91
C ALA A 81 -11.43 -12.37 12.13
N LEU A 82 -11.07 -12.57 10.87
CA LEU A 82 -10.84 -11.47 9.94
C LEU A 82 -12.20 -10.76 9.80
N ARG A 83 -12.27 -9.52 10.29
CA ARG A 83 -13.41 -8.68 9.94
C ARG A 83 -13.34 -8.50 8.43
N SER A 84 -14.36 -8.94 7.70
CA SER A 84 -14.48 -8.64 6.29
C SER A 84 -14.48 -7.12 6.15
N VAL A 85 -13.45 -6.59 5.52
CA VAL A 85 -13.48 -5.20 5.06
C VAL A 85 -14.29 -5.25 3.77
N ALA A 86 -15.46 -4.60 3.78
CA ALA A 86 -16.35 -4.52 2.63
C ALA A 86 -15.78 -3.60 1.54
#